data_AF-A0AAD7IXT3-F1
#
_entry.id   AF-A0AAD7IXT3-F1
#
_cell.length_a   1.000
_cell.length_b   1.000
_cell.length_c   1.000
_cell.angle_alpha   90.00
_cell.angle_beta   90.00
_cell.angle_gamma   90.00
#
_symmetry.space_group_name_H-M   'P 1'
#
loop_
_entity.id
_entity.type
_entity.pdbx_description
1 polymer ?
#
loop_
_entity_poly.entity_id
_entity_poly.type
_entity_poly.pdbx_seq_one_letter_code
_entity_poly.pdbx_strand_id
1 'polypeptide(L)'
;MGVLNCAVVGSDTCPYFHVVTRADYLPGHTVVRTNVGRDVAWVEWLPNGGGAYVELRDKTLEKQLVSAWLGVSRDASYRVMYAHGEPYVWIPRAHSICLYQWDPTVTSDVPKLLARIAKEEDDIVTLQISIEAIETGLLEMCVVCVVLFQSGCRID
;
A
#
# COMPACT_ATOMS: atom_id res chain seq x y z
N MET A 1 13.30 5.33 -9.55
CA MET A 1 12.06 5.84 -10.17
C MET A 1 10.93 5.49 -9.23
N GLY A 2 10.13 6.46 -8.80
CA GLY A 2 9.16 6.29 -7.72
C GLY A 2 7.72 6.34 -8.23
N VAL A 3 6.84 5.44 -7.75
CA VAL A 3 5.40 5.49 -8.01
C VAL A 3 4.78 6.64 -7.21
N LEU A 4 4.79 7.82 -7.82
CA LEU A 4 4.33 9.08 -7.22
C LEU A 4 3.26 9.77 -8.08
N ASN A 5 3.29 9.58 -9.40
CA ASN A 5 2.27 10.04 -10.34
C ASN A 5 1.91 8.89 -11.30
N CYS A 6 0.84 8.15 -11.01
CA CYS A 6 0.43 7.00 -11.82
C CYS A 6 -1.10 6.82 -11.84
N ALA A 7 -1.57 6.05 -12.82
CA ALA A 7 -2.94 5.54 -12.84
C ALA A 7 -2.93 4.08 -12.37
N VAL A 8 -3.89 3.71 -11.54
CA VAL A 8 -4.20 2.33 -11.19
C VAL A 8 -5.35 1.90 -12.07
N VAL A 9 -5.06 1.01 -13.01
CA VAL A 9 -6.01 0.50 -13.99
C VAL A 9 -6.43 -0.92 -13.64
N GLY A 10 -7.69 -1.26 -13.91
CA GLY A 10 -8.15 -2.64 -13.81
C GLY A 10 -7.79 -3.46 -15.04
N SER A 11 -8.22 -4.73 -15.03
CA SER A 11 -8.03 -5.64 -16.16
C SER A 11 -8.78 -5.19 -17.43
N ASP A 12 -9.78 -4.34 -17.29
CA ASP A 12 -10.54 -3.72 -18.37
C ASP A 12 -9.87 -2.46 -18.94
N THR A 13 -8.65 -2.11 -18.47
CA THR A 13 -7.91 -0.88 -18.79
C THR A 13 -8.57 0.41 -18.31
N CYS A 14 -9.68 0.32 -17.56
CA CYS A 14 -10.31 1.49 -16.97
C CYS A 14 -9.53 1.94 -15.72
N PRO A 15 -9.25 3.25 -15.57
CA PRO A 15 -8.64 3.76 -14.35
C PRO A 15 -9.64 3.69 -13.18
N TYR A 16 -9.22 3.07 -12.08
CA TYR A 16 -9.95 3.04 -10.81
C TYR A 16 -9.44 4.12 -9.87
N PHE A 17 -8.11 4.29 -9.82
CA PHE A 17 -7.46 5.30 -8.99
C PHE A 17 -6.40 6.07 -9.78
N HIS A 18 -6.12 7.28 -9.33
CA HIS A 18 -5.01 8.13 -9.73
C HIS A 18 -4.19 8.43 -8.49
N VAL A 19 -2.90 8.12 -8.54
CA VAL A 19 -1.92 8.52 -7.54
C VAL A 19 -1.29 9.81 -8.02
N VAL A 20 -1.38 10.87 -7.21
CA VAL A 20 -0.90 12.20 -7.58
C VAL A 20 -0.06 12.78 -6.46
N THR A 21 1.21 13.09 -6.74
CA THR A 21 2.06 13.87 -5.85
C THR A 21 1.92 15.34 -6.18
N ARG A 22 1.45 16.12 -5.19
CA ARG A 22 1.23 17.56 -5.33
C ARG A 22 2.52 18.30 -5.00
N ALA A 23 3.01 19.12 -5.92
CA ALA A 23 4.25 19.89 -5.76
C ALA A 23 4.00 21.37 -5.47
N ASP A 24 2.79 21.85 -5.68
CA ASP A 24 2.42 23.27 -5.83
C ASP A 24 1.77 23.89 -4.60
N TYR A 25 0.86 23.20 -3.92
CA TYR A 25 0.17 23.73 -2.72
C TYR A 25 0.32 22.88 -1.45
N LEU A 26 0.74 21.62 -1.58
CA LEU A 26 1.02 20.70 -0.48
C LEU A 26 2.29 19.89 -0.80
N PRO A 27 3.48 20.53 -0.87
CA PRO A 27 4.72 19.85 -1.16
C PRO A 27 4.93 18.68 -0.19
N GLY A 28 5.36 17.53 -0.72
CA GLY A 28 5.55 16.32 0.07
C GLY A 28 4.28 15.51 0.32
N HIS A 29 3.16 15.77 -0.37
CA HIS A 29 1.95 14.95 -0.24
C HIS A 29 1.68 14.15 -1.52
N THR A 30 1.46 12.85 -1.35
CA THR A 30 0.89 11.96 -2.36
C THR A 30 -0.55 11.63 -2.00
N VAL A 31 -1.44 11.75 -2.97
CA VAL A 31 -2.88 11.50 -2.81
C VAL A 31 -3.26 10.32 -3.70
N VAL A 32 -3.99 9.35 -3.14
CA VAL A 32 -4.71 8.35 -3.91
C VAL A 32 -6.14 8.84 -4.09
N ARG A 33 -6.59 8.94 -5.33
CA ARG A 33 -7.87 9.53 -5.72
C ARG A 33 -8.63 8.59 -6.63
N THR A 34 -9.94 8.44 -6.45
CA THR A 34 -10.76 7.63 -7.36
C THR A 34 -10.93 8.32 -8.71
N ASN A 35 -11.37 7.57 -9.73
CA ASN A 35 -11.64 8.13 -11.05
C ASN A 35 -12.73 9.23 -11.07
N VAL A 36 -13.60 9.28 -10.05
CA VAL A 36 -14.62 10.35 -9.89
C VAL A 36 -14.09 11.57 -9.11
N GLY A 37 -12.79 11.63 -8.82
CA GLY A 37 -12.15 12.79 -8.20
C GLY A 37 -12.17 12.83 -6.66
N ARG A 38 -12.65 11.76 -6.00
CA ARG A 38 -12.68 11.66 -4.53
C ARG A 38 -11.32 11.19 -4.00
N ASP A 39 -10.75 11.91 -3.05
CA ASP A 39 -9.54 11.48 -2.33
C ASP A 39 -9.89 10.35 -1.36
N VAL A 40 -9.17 9.23 -1.45
CA VAL A 40 -9.37 8.04 -0.58
C VAL A 40 -8.24 7.87 0.43
N ALA A 41 -7.02 8.22 0.08
CA ALA A 41 -5.87 8.08 0.95
C ALA A 41 -4.88 9.22 0.76
N TRP A 42 -4.20 9.61 1.82
CA TRP A 42 -3.09 10.56 1.80
C TRP A 42 -1.82 9.93 2.37
N VAL A 43 -0.70 10.25 1.75
CA VAL A 43 0.65 9.98 2.25
C VAL A 43 1.39 11.31 2.34
N GLU A 44 1.81 11.69 3.53
CA GLU A 44 2.62 12.87 3.80
C GLU A 44 4.07 12.43 4.06
N TRP A 45 4.96 12.77 3.13
CA TRP A 45 6.39 12.48 3.19
C TRP A 45 7.10 13.49 4.07
N LEU A 46 7.77 13.01 5.11
CA LEU A 46 8.51 13.89 6.02
C LEU A 46 9.83 14.34 5.40
N PRO A 47 10.22 15.62 5.62
CA PRO A 47 11.47 16.14 5.10
C PRO A 47 12.68 15.36 5.66
N ASN A 48 13.78 15.40 4.93
CA ASN A 48 15.07 14.78 5.31
C ASN A 48 14.99 13.26 5.57
N GLY A 49 13.99 12.57 5.03
CA GLY A 49 13.85 11.11 5.16
C GLY A 49 13.41 10.67 6.55
N GLY A 50 12.62 11.47 7.26
CA GLY A 50 12.07 11.15 8.58
C GLY A 50 10.89 10.16 8.57
N GLY A 51 10.64 9.47 7.46
CA GLY A 51 9.50 8.58 7.26
C GLY A 51 8.31 9.26 6.57
N ALA A 52 7.11 8.73 6.81
CA ALA A 52 5.87 9.28 6.27
C ALA A 52 4.68 9.10 7.22
N TYR A 53 3.68 9.97 7.10
CA TYR A 53 2.35 9.76 7.65
C TYR A 53 1.40 9.21 6.60
N VAL A 54 0.43 8.42 7.02
CA VAL A 54 -0.62 7.85 6.16
C VAL A 54 -1.99 8.06 6.80
N GLU A 55 -3.01 8.28 5.97
CA GLU A 55 -4.41 8.44 6.39
C GLU A 55 -5.35 7.88 5.31
N LEU A 56 -6.43 7.20 5.71
CA LEU A 56 -7.57 6.87 4.84
C LEU A 56 -8.77 7.77 5.18
N ARG A 57 -9.35 8.38 4.15
CA ARG A 57 -10.34 9.47 4.28
C ARG A 57 -11.73 9.03 4.72
N ASP A 58 -12.00 7.73 4.67
CA ASP A 58 -13.24 7.10 5.14
C ASP A 58 -13.19 6.74 6.65
N LYS A 59 -12.13 7.14 7.35
CA LYS A 59 -11.84 6.82 8.76
C LYS A 59 -11.45 5.37 9.02
N THR A 60 -11.16 4.59 7.98
CA THR A 60 -10.67 3.21 8.14
C THR A 60 -9.24 3.19 8.67
N LEU A 61 -8.48 4.28 8.45
CA LEU A 61 -7.15 4.48 9.03
C LEU A 61 -6.99 5.95 9.43
N GLU A 62 -6.94 6.20 10.73
CA GLU A 62 -6.59 7.53 11.26
C GLU A 62 -5.14 7.89 10.92
N LYS A 63 -4.88 9.20 10.81
CA LYS A 63 -3.56 9.71 10.46
C LYS A 63 -2.52 9.24 11.47
N GLN A 64 -1.53 8.49 11.00
CA GLN A 64 -0.46 7.96 11.83
C GLN A 64 0.83 7.74 11.03
N LEU A 65 1.95 7.50 11.73
CA LEU A 65 3.20 7.16 11.08
C LEU A 65 3.06 5.84 10.32
N VAL A 66 3.63 5.77 9.11
CA VAL A 66 3.68 4.54 8.33
C VAL A 66 4.39 3.43 9.11
N SER A 67 5.42 3.74 9.89
CA SER A 67 6.10 2.75 10.75
C SER A 67 5.22 2.19 11.87
N ALA A 68 4.17 2.91 12.29
CA ALA A 68 3.20 2.44 13.27
C ALA A 68 2.13 1.54 12.62
N TRP A 69 1.67 1.89 11.42
CA TRP A 69 0.66 1.13 10.69
C TRP A 69 1.22 -0.09 9.94
N LEU A 70 2.39 0.08 9.31
CA LEU A 70 3.09 -0.86 8.43
C LEU A 70 4.52 -1.11 8.98
N GLY A 71 4.56 -1.65 10.19
CA GLY A 71 5.79 -1.83 10.96
C GLY A 71 6.70 -2.90 10.39
N VAL A 72 8.01 -2.66 10.42
CA VAL A 72 9.03 -3.63 10.00
C VAL A 72 9.30 -4.67 11.10
N SER A 73 9.46 -5.93 10.72
CA SER A 73 9.87 -6.99 11.65
C SER A 73 11.30 -6.75 12.16
N ARG A 74 11.65 -7.34 13.31
CA ARG A 74 12.98 -7.15 13.94
C ARG A 74 14.15 -7.58 13.05
N ASP A 75 13.93 -8.59 12.23
CA ASP A 75 14.88 -9.14 11.26
C ASP A 75 14.73 -8.50 9.86
N ALA A 76 13.85 -7.50 9.71
CA ALA A 76 13.51 -6.83 8.46
C ALA A 76 13.07 -7.76 7.31
N SER A 77 12.61 -8.97 7.63
CA SER A 77 12.19 -9.97 6.65
C SER A 77 10.72 -9.81 6.21
N TYR A 78 9.90 -9.08 6.96
CA TYR A 78 8.51 -8.75 6.60
C TYR A 78 8.07 -7.44 7.24
N ARG A 79 6.90 -6.95 6.80
CA ARG A 79 6.18 -5.86 7.47
C ARG A 79 4.81 -6.33 7.93
N VAL A 80 4.41 -5.90 9.13
CA VAL A 80 3.09 -6.15 9.68
C VAL A 80 2.22 -4.93 9.41
N MET A 81 1.07 -5.15 8.79
CA MET A 81 0.04 -4.17 8.51
C MET A 81 -1.21 -4.49 9.31
N TYR A 82 -1.84 -3.51 9.92
CA TYR A 82 -3.16 -3.70 10.55
C TYR A 82 -4.26 -3.12 9.67
N ALA A 83 -5.30 -3.91 9.42
CA ALA A 83 -6.50 -3.48 8.71
C ALA A 83 -7.73 -3.98 9.46
N HIS A 84 -8.65 -3.06 9.80
CA HIS A 84 -9.86 -3.39 10.56
C HIS A 84 -9.62 -4.14 11.88
N GLY A 85 -8.46 -3.91 12.52
CA GLY A 85 -8.05 -4.61 13.75
C GLY A 85 -7.37 -5.96 13.52
N GLU A 86 -7.34 -6.46 12.29
CA GLU A 86 -6.72 -7.74 11.94
C GLU A 86 -5.29 -7.53 11.42
N PRO A 87 -4.33 -8.40 11.81
CA PRO A 87 -2.96 -8.33 11.33
C PRO A 87 -2.79 -9.04 9.98
N TYR A 88 -2.01 -8.41 9.12
CA TYR A 88 -1.58 -8.93 7.84
C TYR A 88 -0.08 -8.76 7.70
N VAL A 89 0.56 -9.60 6.89
CA VAL A 89 2.01 -9.53 6.65
C VAL A 89 2.35 -9.37 5.19
N TRP A 90 3.16 -8.36 4.90
CA TRP A 90 3.82 -8.15 3.62
C TRP A 90 5.20 -8.78 3.66
N ILE A 91 5.42 -9.79 2.82
CA ILE A 91 6.68 -10.55 2.77
C ILE A 91 7.33 -10.33 1.39
N PRO A 92 8.54 -9.73 1.34
CA PRO A 92 9.35 -9.72 0.13
C PRO A 92 9.69 -11.15 -0.33
N ARG A 93 9.53 -11.39 -1.63
CA ARG A 93 9.94 -12.58 -2.37
C ARG A 93 10.85 -12.14 -3.52
N ALA A 94 11.47 -13.09 -4.22
CA ALA A 94 12.51 -12.81 -5.22
C ALA A 94 12.18 -11.65 -6.19
N HIS A 95 10.96 -11.59 -6.71
CA HIS A 95 10.51 -10.55 -7.66
C HIS A 95 9.15 -9.93 -7.30
N SER A 96 8.70 -10.09 -6.06
CA SER A 96 7.38 -9.60 -5.64
C SER A 96 7.30 -9.34 -4.14
N ILE A 97 6.28 -8.62 -3.71
CA ILE A 97 5.92 -8.44 -2.30
C ILE A 97 4.52 -9.02 -2.14
N CYS A 98 4.36 -10.01 -1.26
CA CYS A 98 3.12 -10.75 -1.10
C CYS A 98 2.46 -10.42 0.25
N LEU A 99 1.15 -10.19 0.23
CA LEU A 99 0.31 -10.02 1.41
C LEU A 99 -0.30 -11.36 1.81
N TYR A 100 -0.17 -11.69 3.09
CA TYR A 100 -0.83 -12.84 3.70
C TYR A 100 -1.62 -12.38 4.92
N GLN A 101 -2.71 -13.09 5.21
CA GLN A 101 -3.34 -12.98 6.52
C GLN A 101 -2.39 -13.58 7.57
N TRP A 102 -2.14 -12.84 8.65
CA TRP A 102 -1.35 -13.34 9.76
C TRP A 102 -2.30 -13.89 10.82
N ASP A 103 -2.31 -15.21 10.98
CA ASP A 103 -3.03 -15.83 12.08
C ASP A 103 -2.04 -16.64 12.93
N PRO A 104 -1.66 -16.16 14.13
CA PRO A 104 -0.72 -16.86 14.99
C PRO A 104 -1.31 -18.14 15.61
N THR A 105 -2.62 -18.36 15.46
CA THR A 105 -3.35 -19.52 15.98
C THR A 105 -3.53 -20.64 14.95
N VAL A 106 -3.38 -20.31 13.66
CA VAL A 106 -3.54 -21.28 12.56
C VAL A 106 -2.23 -21.99 12.29
N THR A 107 -2.22 -23.30 12.53
CA THR A 107 -1.11 -24.22 12.25
C THR A 107 -1.10 -24.77 10.81
N SER A 108 -1.99 -24.29 9.94
CA SER A 108 -2.03 -24.69 8.52
C SER A 108 -0.74 -24.26 7.82
N ASP A 109 -0.08 -25.20 7.16
CA ASP A 109 1.27 -25.05 6.57
C ASP A 109 1.39 -24.03 5.43
N VAL A 110 0.29 -23.47 4.92
CA VAL A 110 0.34 -22.50 3.83
C VAL A 110 -0.49 -21.25 4.16
N PRO A 111 0.15 -20.11 4.44
CA PRO A 111 -0.57 -18.85 4.62
C PRO A 111 -1.28 -18.44 3.33
N LYS A 112 -2.53 -17.96 3.47
CA LYS A 112 -3.38 -17.57 2.34
C LYS A 112 -2.85 -16.28 1.68
N LEU A 113 -2.52 -16.35 0.39
CA LEU A 113 -2.10 -15.19 -0.40
C LEU A 113 -3.31 -14.32 -0.74
N LEU A 114 -3.28 -13.07 -0.30
CA LEU A 114 -4.37 -12.10 -0.49
C LEU A 114 -4.05 -11.05 -1.56
N ALA A 115 -2.79 -10.63 -1.62
CA ALA A 115 -2.33 -9.70 -2.65
C ALA A 115 -0.87 -9.96 -3.03
N ARG A 116 -0.48 -9.54 -4.23
CA ARG A 116 0.89 -9.60 -4.74
C ARG A 116 1.18 -8.34 -5.53
N ILE A 117 2.29 -7.70 -5.16
CA ILE A 117 2.87 -6.57 -5.87
C ILE A 117 4.07 -7.11 -6.63
N ALA A 118 4.06 -6.99 -7.96
CA ALA A 118 5.19 -7.36 -8.80
C ALA A 118 5.59 -6.17 -9.68
N LYS A 119 6.88 -6.06 -9.97
CA LYS A 119 7.37 -5.13 -10.98
C LYS A 119 7.54 -5.92 -12.28
N GLU A 120 6.93 -5.43 -13.34
CA GLU A 120 7.07 -5.97 -14.69
C GLU A 120 8.07 -5.14 -15.50
N GLU A 121 8.21 -5.46 -16.78
CA GLU A 121 8.99 -4.66 -17.72
C GLU A 121 8.38 -3.26 -17.88
N ASP A 122 9.16 -2.31 -18.40
CA ASP A 122 8.73 -0.93 -18.68
C ASP A 122 8.20 -0.14 -17.47
N ASP A 123 8.72 -0.41 -16.28
CA ASP A 123 8.36 0.28 -15.02
C ASP A 123 6.88 0.13 -14.62
N ILE A 124 6.20 -0.89 -15.15
CA ILE A 124 4.84 -1.25 -14.75
C ILE A 124 4.89 -1.99 -13.41
N VAL A 125 4.01 -1.60 -12.48
CA VAL A 125 3.80 -2.31 -11.23
C VAL A 125 2.40 -2.94 -11.26
N THR A 126 2.33 -4.25 -11.10
CA THR A 126 1.07 -4.97 -11.03
C THR A 126 0.70 -5.27 -9.58
N LEU A 127 -0.54 -4.93 -9.22
CA LEU A 127 -1.19 -5.35 -7.98
C LEU A 127 -2.23 -6.41 -8.33
N GLN A 128 -1.95 -7.66 -7.97
CA GLN A 128 -2.93 -8.73 -8.00
C GLN A 128 -3.52 -8.87 -6.62
N ILE A 129 -4.84 -8.88 -6.52
CA ILE A 129 -5.56 -8.93 -5.25
C ILE A 129 -6.72 -9.93 -5.36
N SER A 130 -6.94 -10.71 -4.30
CA SER A 130 -8.04 -11.67 -4.25
C SER A 130 -9.39 -10.94 -4.09
N ILE A 131 -10.47 -11.57 -4.58
CA ILE A 131 -11.83 -11.03 -4.42
C ILE A 131 -12.17 -10.84 -2.94
N GLU A 132 -11.82 -11.81 -2.10
CA GLU A 132 -12.02 -11.73 -0.65
C GLU A 132 -11.29 -10.54 -0.02
N ALA A 133 -10.05 -10.25 -0.45
CA ALA A 133 -9.32 -9.07 0.03
C ALA A 133 -10.03 -7.77 -0.38
N ILE A 134 -10.63 -7.71 -1.57
CA ILE A 134 -11.47 -6.57 -1.99
C ILE A 134 -12.72 -6.47 -1.11
N GLU A 135 -13.45 -7.58 -0.92
CA GLU A 135 -14.69 -7.64 -0.13
C GLU A 135 -14.47 -7.28 1.34
N THR A 136 -13.27 -7.49 1.86
CA THR A 136 -12.86 -7.11 3.22
C THR A 136 -12.29 -5.70 3.31
N GLY A 137 -12.34 -4.90 2.24
CA GLY A 137 -11.92 -3.49 2.26
C GLY A 137 -10.41 -3.26 2.15
N LEU A 138 -9.63 -4.25 1.71
CA LEU A 138 -8.17 -4.12 1.62
C LEU A 138 -7.67 -3.42 0.35
N LEU A 139 -8.55 -3.12 -0.62
CA LEU A 139 -8.13 -2.59 -1.92
C LEU A 139 -7.38 -1.26 -1.79
N GLU A 140 -8.00 -0.26 -1.16
CA GLU A 140 -7.41 1.06 -0.96
C GLU A 140 -6.10 0.98 -0.16
N MET A 141 -6.07 0.14 0.88
CA MET A 141 -4.86 -0.10 1.67
C MET A 141 -3.74 -0.73 0.83
N CYS A 142 -4.06 -1.71 0.00
CA CYS A 142 -3.08 -2.34 -0.88
C CYS A 142 -2.54 -1.36 -1.93
N VAL A 143 -3.39 -0.48 -2.48
CA VAL A 143 -2.95 0.59 -3.38
C VAL A 143 -1.99 1.55 -2.66
N VAL A 144 -2.27 1.92 -1.41
CA VAL A 144 -1.34 2.73 -0.61
C VAL A 144 -0.02 1.99 -0.35
N CYS A 145 -0.06 0.70 -0.03
CA CYS A 145 1.15 -0.12 0.12
C CYS A 145 1.99 -0.18 -1.16
N VAL A 146 1.37 -0.27 -2.34
CA VAL A 146 2.07 -0.16 -3.63
C VAL A 146 2.82 1.18 -3.72
N VAL A 147 2.16 2.30 -3.41
CA VAL A 147 2.80 3.62 -3.40
C VAL A 147 3.96 3.66 -2.42
N LEU A 148 3.77 3.19 -1.18
CA LEU A 148 4.82 3.19 -0.15
C LEU A 148 6.04 2.36 -0.60
N PHE A 149 5.84 1.11 -1.03
CA PHE A 149 6.93 0.22 -1.42
C PHE A 149 7.64 0.64 -2.70
N GLN A 150 6.93 1.28 -3.64
CA GLN A 150 7.47 1.62 -4.95
C GLN A 150 7.81 3.12 -5.09
N SER A 151 7.61 3.93 -4.05
CA SER A 151 7.95 5.37 -4.06
C SER A 151 9.46 5.64 -4.18
N GLY A 152 10.30 4.71 -3.70
CA GLY A 152 11.73 4.95 -3.50
C GLY A 152 12.03 5.92 -2.36
N CYS A 153 11.02 6.37 -1.61
CA CYS A 153 11.15 7.20 -0.43
C CYS A 153 11.39 6.34 0.81
N ARG A 154 12.05 6.92 1.83
CA ARG A 154 12.17 6.30 3.14
C ARG A 154 10.83 6.42 3.88
N ILE A 155 10.28 5.28 4.29
CA ILE A 155 8.95 5.22 4.93
C ILE A 155 9.01 5.02 6.46
N ASP A 156 10.18 4.66 6.99
CA ASP A 156 10.46 4.47 8.42
C ASP A 156 11.26 5.62 9.04
#